data_AF-A0A2B7YWR7-F1
#
_entry.id   AF-A0A2B7YWR7-F1
#
_cell.length_a   1.000
_cell.length_b   1.000
_cell.length_c   1.000
_cell.angle_alpha   90.00
_cell.angle_beta   90.00
_cell.angle_gamma   90.00
#
_symmetry.space_group_name_H-M   'P 1'
#
loop_
_entity.id
_entity.type
_entity.pdbx_description
1 polymer ?
#
loop_
_entity_poly.entity_id
_entity_poly.type
_entity_poly.pdbx_seq_one_letter_code
_entity_poly.pdbx_strand_id
1 'polypeptide(L)'
;MATSQGCFCAAVVTSNFKNLLLNGKVAVGRVIIEVLEMSYRRTLSEFRDLNKRFWFRSTARLEQNRDGGTTYLWPNVSVPWGFTMPNNSADWATWIDSTRLARGGISGKAMLKEWKRDGVIQAAPFQWFTQIKAQAPHDNYATLIQLARHEFLMYDYHQHHDYSDKGWLRIMMHSIIQQIVRQDPELCGLHVALRPDHKHELLELPSCTLFAKGLEEDTAFRHLDVNTPDTLRAKPGLARIQCVVALNEENTRNCMEVILRMHAKAIEWMTRRENQALGTDWTPKPLEEGDALFYMPQIPHGSTGPATTRRRLILPWLNAIMPDGDTLELPEAGTVSEIVEANRRLTKQSRPPNGLDEQDFSIPAYLPVIKELNELFSARQADVWSYLKRWREHAVQTAVDAFQAFRAHEKRTFGTKSFWAAIEAQRDVDWPVKAQPAWMIATCQV
;
A
#
# COMPACT_ATOMS: atom_id res chain seq x y z
N MET A 1 29.60 23.06 4.95
CA MET A 1 30.89 22.66 4.36
C MET A 1 31.12 21.23 4.84
N ALA A 2 30.83 20.16 4.08
CA ALA A 2 31.39 19.78 2.77
C ALA A 2 32.93 19.68 2.85
N THR A 3 33.60 18.58 2.45
CA THR A 3 33.30 17.69 1.30
C THR A 3 33.75 16.23 1.46
N SER A 4 32.92 15.32 0.92
CA SER A 4 33.23 14.02 0.26
C SER A 4 34.62 13.37 0.38
N GLN A 5 34.65 12.11 0.84
CA GLN A 5 35.84 11.22 0.80
C GLN A 5 35.82 10.18 -0.34
N GLY A 6 34.98 10.38 -1.38
CA GLY A 6 34.70 9.36 -2.41
C GLY A 6 35.53 9.40 -3.70
N CYS A 7 36.38 10.41 -3.93
CA CYS A 7 37.03 10.63 -5.25
C CYS A 7 38.54 10.30 -5.32
N PHE A 8 39.16 9.79 -4.24
CA PHE A 8 40.63 9.71 -4.18
C PHE A 8 41.26 8.57 -5.01
N CYS A 9 40.51 7.50 -5.34
CA CYS A 9 41.07 6.36 -6.07
C CYS A 9 41.24 6.60 -7.59
N ALA A 10 40.54 7.57 -8.19
CA ALA A 10 40.64 7.84 -9.63
C ALA A 10 41.87 8.70 -10.00
N ALA A 11 42.27 9.63 -9.13
CA ALA A 11 43.34 10.59 -9.42
C ALA A 11 44.76 10.00 -9.26
N VAL A 12 44.94 8.98 -8.41
CA VAL A 12 46.25 8.31 -8.20
C VAL A 12 46.62 7.38 -9.35
N VAL A 13 45.63 6.89 -10.11
CA VAL A 13 45.85 5.99 -11.25
C VAL A 13 46.35 6.75 -12.49
N THR A 14 45.86 7.96 -12.74
CA THR A 14 46.18 8.72 -13.97
C THR A 14 47.58 9.33 -13.99
N SER A 15 48.14 9.70 -12.83
CA SER A 15 49.52 10.24 -12.76
C SER A 15 50.58 9.16 -13.02
N ASN A 16 50.39 7.95 -12.50
CA ASN A 16 51.30 6.82 -12.74
C ASN A 16 51.15 6.20 -14.13
N PHE A 17 49.96 6.24 -14.74
CA PHE A 17 49.73 5.72 -16.10
C PHE A 17 50.57 6.41 -17.18
N LYS A 18 50.86 7.70 -17.00
CA LYS A 18 51.62 8.50 -17.99
C LYS A 18 53.07 8.02 -18.14
N ASN A 19 53.67 7.49 -17.07
CA ASN A 19 55.03 6.92 -17.09
C ASN A 19 55.08 5.48 -17.63
N LEU A 20 53.98 4.72 -17.53
CA LEU A 20 53.88 3.35 -18.02
C LEU A 20 53.71 3.28 -19.54
N LEU A 21 52.98 4.23 -20.14
CA LEU A 21 52.80 4.31 -21.59
C LEU A 21 54.07 4.73 -22.36
N LEU A 22 55.02 5.40 -21.70
CA LEU A 22 56.27 5.84 -22.33
C LEU A 22 57.35 4.75 -22.45
N ASN A 23 57.19 3.59 -21.78
CA ASN A 23 58.20 2.53 -21.72
C ASN A 23 57.75 1.19 -22.34
N GLY A 24 57.14 1.27 -23.53
CA GLY A 24 57.25 0.26 -24.60
C GLY A 24 57.13 -1.23 -24.22
N LYS A 25 56.05 -1.67 -23.56
CA LYS A 25 55.76 -3.10 -23.36
C LYS A 25 54.34 -3.49 -23.80
N VAL A 26 54.23 -3.90 -25.06
CA VAL A 26 52.97 -4.28 -25.74
C VAL A 26 52.23 -5.46 -25.06
N ALA A 27 52.92 -6.28 -24.27
CA ALA A 27 52.33 -7.42 -23.57
C ALA A 27 51.32 -7.02 -22.45
N VAL A 28 51.49 -5.87 -21.81
CA VAL A 28 50.63 -5.46 -20.68
C VAL A 28 49.25 -5.01 -21.16
N GLY A 29 49.17 -4.40 -22.35
CA GLY A 29 47.90 -3.94 -22.93
C GLY A 29 46.91 -5.08 -23.17
N ARG A 30 47.38 -6.27 -23.57
CA ARG A 30 46.50 -7.41 -23.85
C ARG A 30 45.86 -7.97 -22.58
N VAL A 31 46.64 -8.12 -21.51
CA VAL A 31 46.14 -8.58 -20.20
C VAL A 31 45.17 -7.55 -19.58
N ILE A 32 45.46 -6.25 -19.72
CA ILE A 32 44.53 -5.19 -19.26
C ILE A 32 43.23 -5.20 -20.07
N ILE A 33 43.28 -5.39 -21.39
CA ILE A 33 42.08 -5.51 -22.23
C ILE A 33 41.27 -6.76 -21.85
N GLU A 34 41.91 -7.91 -21.64
CA GLU A 34 41.22 -9.15 -21.22
C GLU A 34 40.59 -9.02 -19.82
N VAL A 35 41.27 -8.39 -18.85
CA VAL A 35 40.72 -8.13 -17.51
C VAL A 35 39.57 -7.09 -17.57
N LEU A 36 39.69 -6.05 -18.40
CA LEU A 36 38.62 -5.08 -18.59
C LEU A 36 37.43 -5.67 -19.35
N GLU A 37 37.65 -6.54 -20.35
CA GLU A 37 36.58 -7.29 -21.00
C GLU A 37 35.92 -8.30 -20.05
N MET A 38 36.69 -8.99 -19.20
CA MET A 38 36.13 -9.90 -18.21
C MET A 38 35.30 -9.15 -17.17
N SER A 39 35.78 -8.03 -16.63
CA SER A 39 34.98 -7.16 -15.75
C SER A 39 33.76 -6.61 -16.49
N TYR A 40 33.91 -6.09 -17.71
CA TYR A 40 32.81 -5.53 -18.49
C TYR A 40 31.75 -6.57 -18.87
N ARG A 41 32.15 -7.80 -19.24
CA ARG A 41 31.24 -8.92 -19.52
C ARG A 41 30.58 -9.45 -18.25
N ARG A 42 31.29 -9.48 -17.11
CA ARG A 42 30.75 -9.86 -15.81
C ARG A 42 29.71 -8.84 -15.34
N THR A 43 30.07 -7.55 -15.34
CA THR A 43 29.17 -6.43 -15.08
C THR A 43 28.01 -6.39 -16.08
N LEU A 44 28.18 -6.70 -17.37
CA LEU A 44 27.07 -6.80 -18.33
C LEU A 44 26.17 -8.02 -18.09
N SER A 45 26.71 -9.13 -17.61
CA SER A 45 25.89 -10.29 -17.22
C SER A 45 25.08 -9.96 -15.95
N GLU A 46 25.71 -9.30 -14.98
CA GLU A 46 25.07 -8.79 -13.76
C GLU A 46 24.03 -7.71 -14.10
N PHE A 47 24.29 -6.77 -15.01
CA PHE A 47 23.32 -5.77 -15.50
C PHE A 47 22.18 -6.40 -16.31
N ARG A 48 22.44 -7.43 -17.12
CA ARG A 48 21.38 -8.16 -17.85
C ARG A 48 20.50 -8.98 -16.90
N ASP A 49 21.06 -9.52 -15.82
CA ASP A 49 20.26 -10.20 -14.81
C ASP A 49 19.55 -9.22 -13.87
N LEU A 50 20.15 -8.07 -13.55
CA LEU A 50 19.49 -6.94 -12.86
C LEU A 50 18.27 -6.45 -13.66
N ASN A 51 18.41 -6.17 -14.96
CA ASN A 51 17.29 -5.76 -15.81
C ASN A 51 16.18 -6.81 -15.94
N LYS A 52 16.45 -8.10 -15.70
CA LYS A 52 15.44 -9.17 -15.63
C LYS A 52 14.77 -9.31 -14.25
N ARG A 53 15.35 -8.72 -13.20
CA ARG A 53 14.88 -8.84 -11.81
C ARG A 53 14.07 -7.62 -11.33
N PHE A 54 13.93 -6.58 -12.15
CA PHE A 54 13.25 -5.33 -11.79
C PHE A 54 11.89 -5.12 -12.47
N TRP A 55 10.98 -6.12 -12.40
CA TRP A 55 9.61 -6.02 -12.93
C TRP A 55 8.82 -4.83 -12.33
N PHE A 56 9.18 -4.40 -11.12
CA PHE A 56 8.57 -3.23 -10.46
C PHE A 56 9.00 -1.88 -11.02
N ARG A 57 10.02 -1.80 -11.90
CA ARG A 57 10.38 -0.56 -12.62
C ARG A 57 9.54 -0.41 -13.90
N SER A 58 9.25 0.84 -14.27
CA SER A 58 8.49 1.19 -15.49
C SER A 58 9.06 0.56 -16.77
N THR A 59 10.39 0.51 -16.89
CA THR A 59 11.11 0.09 -18.10
C THR A 59 11.05 -1.42 -18.40
N ALA A 60 10.60 -2.24 -17.45
CA ALA A 60 10.42 -3.68 -17.66
C ALA A 60 8.97 -4.05 -18.03
N ARG A 61 8.07 -3.06 -18.05
CA ARG A 61 6.68 -3.19 -18.45
C ARG A 61 6.57 -2.76 -19.92
N LEU A 62 5.77 -3.47 -20.71
CA LEU A 62 5.55 -3.09 -22.11
C LEU A 62 5.00 -1.66 -22.14
N GLU A 63 5.44 -0.86 -23.11
CA GLU A 63 4.70 0.35 -23.47
C GLU A 63 3.25 -0.07 -23.72
N GLN A 64 2.31 0.57 -23.02
CA GLN A 64 0.90 0.27 -23.18
C GLN A 64 0.52 0.55 -24.63
N ASN A 65 0.18 -0.49 -25.39
CA ASN A 65 -0.70 -0.33 -26.54
C ASN A 65 -1.89 0.48 -26.04
N ARG A 66 -2.19 1.60 -26.72
CA ARG A 66 -3.13 2.63 -26.26
C ARG A 66 -4.53 2.11 -25.95
N ASP A 67 -4.83 0.90 -26.39
CA ASP A 67 -6.15 0.30 -26.48
C ASP A 67 -6.29 -1.01 -25.66
N GLY A 68 -5.29 -1.42 -24.85
CA GLY A 68 -5.21 -2.82 -24.39
C GLY A 68 -4.70 -3.13 -22.97
N GLY A 69 -4.54 -2.16 -22.07
CA GLY A 69 -4.02 -2.46 -20.71
C GLY A 69 -3.66 -1.26 -19.85
N THR A 70 -4.41 -0.17 -19.95
CA THR A 70 -4.38 0.90 -18.93
C THR A 70 -4.75 0.35 -17.55
N THR A 71 -4.44 1.09 -16.49
CA THR A 71 -4.91 0.88 -15.11
C THR A 71 -6.28 0.22 -15.12
N TYR A 72 -6.38 -0.99 -14.55
CA TYR A 72 -7.56 -1.87 -14.65
C TYR A 72 -8.82 -1.04 -14.76
N LEU A 73 -9.49 -1.06 -15.91
CA LEU A 73 -10.61 -0.19 -16.21
C LEU A 73 -11.86 -0.66 -15.45
N TRP A 74 -11.79 -0.50 -14.13
CA TRP A 74 -12.94 -0.30 -13.26
C TRP A 74 -13.82 0.74 -13.95
N PRO A 75 -15.08 0.39 -14.25
CA PRO A 75 -15.82 1.09 -15.30
C PRO A 75 -15.93 2.57 -14.95
N ASN A 76 -15.62 3.44 -15.92
CA ASN A 76 -15.90 4.87 -15.83
C ASN A 76 -17.41 5.07 -15.82
N VAL A 77 -18.04 4.89 -14.66
CA VAL A 77 -19.48 5.02 -14.53
C VAL A 77 -19.80 6.52 -14.38
N SER A 78 -20.42 7.11 -15.41
CA SER A 78 -20.65 8.55 -15.49
C SER A 78 -21.63 9.05 -14.42
N VAL A 79 -21.28 10.17 -13.77
CA VAL A 79 -22.05 10.73 -12.64
C VAL A 79 -23.13 11.70 -13.11
N PRO A 80 -24.40 11.57 -12.68
CA PRO A 80 -25.37 12.66 -12.75
C PRO A 80 -24.94 13.79 -11.80
N TRP A 81 -24.90 15.02 -12.31
CA TRP A 81 -24.72 16.22 -11.49
C TRP A 81 -25.96 16.45 -10.60
N GLY A 82 -25.77 16.66 -9.29
CA GLY A 82 -26.86 17.07 -8.38
C GLY A 82 -26.96 16.34 -7.04
N PHE A 83 -25.85 15.89 -6.45
CA PHE A 83 -25.85 15.22 -5.14
C PHE A 83 -25.56 16.17 -3.96
N THR A 84 -26.14 15.88 -2.80
CA THR A 84 -25.92 16.61 -1.54
C THR A 84 -25.43 15.63 -0.48
N MET A 85 -24.20 15.84 0.01
CA MET A 85 -23.60 15.07 1.11
C MET A 85 -24.51 15.04 2.35
N PRO A 86 -24.42 14.02 3.22
CA PRO A 86 -24.99 14.06 4.57
C PRO A 86 -24.52 15.32 5.31
N ASN A 87 -25.45 16.24 5.61
CA ASN A 87 -25.11 17.60 6.07
C ASN A 87 -24.89 17.69 7.58
N ASN A 88 -25.15 16.61 8.32
CA ASN A 88 -25.01 16.59 9.78
C ASN A 88 -24.63 15.19 10.32
N SER A 89 -24.20 15.14 11.59
CA SER A 89 -23.72 13.88 12.20
C SER A 89 -24.79 12.83 12.50
N ALA A 90 -26.08 13.17 12.47
CA ALA A 90 -27.17 12.19 12.58
C ALA A 90 -27.37 11.44 11.25
N ASP A 91 -27.30 12.15 10.12
CA ASP A 91 -27.34 11.56 8.78
C ASP A 91 -26.17 10.57 8.61
N TRP A 92 -24.96 10.95 9.01
CA TRP A 92 -23.78 10.08 9.02
C TRP A 92 -23.93 8.86 9.93
N ALA A 93 -24.52 9.02 11.12
CA ALA A 93 -24.81 7.90 12.00
C ALA A 93 -25.78 6.90 11.34
N THR A 94 -26.88 7.41 10.77
CA THR A 94 -27.86 6.60 10.03
C THR A 94 -27.22 5.88 8.86
N TRP A 95 -26.30 6.52 8.11
CA TRP A 95 -25.59 5.87 7.01
C TRP A 95 -24.67 4.73 7.49
N ILE A 96 -23.89 4.94 8.56
CA ILE A 96 -23.05 3.89 9.18
C ILE A 96 -23.90 2.71 9.69
N ASP A 97 -25.03 3.00 10.35
CA ASP A 97 -26.00 1.97 10.77
C ASP A 97 -26.57 1.22 9.55
N SER A 98 -26.84 1.96 8.47
CA SER A 98 -27.46 1.40 7.27
C SER A 98 -26.56 0.44 6.50
N THR A 99 -25.24 0.65 6.56
CA THR A 99 -24.16 -0.12 5.89
C THR A 99 -23.54 -1.21 6.78
N ARG A 100 -23.95 -1.32 8.06
CA ARG A 100 -23.45 -2.32 9.02
C ARG A 100 -21.92 -2.27 9.24
N LEU A 101 -21.29 -1.12 9.02
CA LEU A 101 -19.85 -0.93 9.18
C LEU A 101 -19.35 -1.03 10.63
N ALA A 102 -20.25 -0.83 11.60
CA ALA A 102 -19.94 -0.77 13.01
C ALA A 102 -19.76 -2.18 13.63
N ARG A 103 -18.57 -2.46 14.16
CA ARG A 103 -18.23 -3.75 14.78
C ARG A 103 -19.01 -3.96 16.10
N GLY A 104 -19.33 -5.22 16.42
CA GLY A 104 -19.99 -5.60 17.67
C GLY A 104 -21.44 -5.10 17.84
N GLY A 105 -22.09 -4.62 16.76
CA GLY A 105 -23.46 -4.12 16.82
C GLY A 105 -23.63 -2.78 17.54
N ILE A 106 -22.54 -2.01 17.73
CA ILE A 106 -22.65 -0.63 18.18
C ILE A 106 -23.34 0.21 17.09
N SER A 107 -24.10 1.24 17.47
CA SER A 107 -24.71 2.12 16.47
C SER A 107 -23.70 3.09 15.86
N GLY A 108 -23.97 3.58 14.65
CA GLY A 108 -23.20 4.65 14.00
C GLY A 108 -23.08 5.90 14.86
N LYS A 109 -24.11 6.21 15.67
CA LYS A 109 -24.06 7.28 16.68
C LYS A 109 -23.07 6.99 17.80
N ALA A 110 -22.93 5.74 18.24
CA ALA A 110 -21.93 5.34 19.23
C ALA A 110 -20.52 5.36 18.63
N MET A 111 -20.36 4.87 17.40
CA MET A 111 -19.10 4.88 16.63
C MET A 111 -18.58 6.31 16.41
N LEU A 112 -19.43 7.25 15.96
CA LEU A 112 -19.07 8.67 15.83
C LEU A 112 -18.79 9.36 17.17
N LYS A 113 -19.38 8.87 18.27
CA LYS A 113 -19.07 9.35 19.63
C LYS A 113 -17.70 8.84 20.10
N GLU A 114 -17.34 7.59 19.80
CA GLU A 114 -16.00 7.04 20.06
C GLU A 114 -14.94 7.78 19.24
N TRP A 115 -15.18 7.97 17.95
CA TRP A 115 -14.31 8.75 17.07
C TRP A 115 -13.98 10.13 17.63
N LYS A 116 -15.00 10.90 18.03
CA LYS A 116 -14.82 12.22 18.65
C LYS A 116 -14.07 12.15 19.99
N ARG A 117 -14.35 11.11 20.80
CA ARG A 117 -13.76 10.91 22.14
C ARG A 117 -12.29 10.55 22.08
N ASP A 118 -11.93 9.56 21.26
CA ASP A 118 -10.64 8.88 21.30
C ASP A 118 -9.76 9.10 20.06
N GLY A 119 -10.32 9.63 18.96
CA GLY A 119 -9.60 9.86 17.70
C GLY A 119 -9.27 8.56 16.94
N VAL A 120 -9.88 7.43 17.33
CA VAL A 120 -9.63 6.08 16.82
C VAL A 120 -10.94 5.28 16.83
N ILE A 121 -11.22 4.49 15.79
CA ILE A 121 -12.31 3.50 15.76
C ILE A 121 -11.92 2.26 14.94
N GLN A 122 -12.58 1.13 15.21
CA GLN A 122 -12.51 -0.09 14.39
C GLN A 122 -13.82 -0.27 13.64
N ALA A 123 -13.74 -0.67 12.37
CA ALA A 123 -14.89 -0.90 11.49
C ALA A 123 -14.67 -2.17 10.66
N ALA A 124 -15.72 -2.68 10.03
CA ALA A 124 -15.72 -3.97 9.33
C ALA A 124 -15.99 -3.90 7.80
N PRO A 125 -15.40 -2.95 7.02
CA PRO A 125 -15.77 -2.70 5.62
C PRO A 125 -15.47 -3.86 4.65
N PHE A 126 -14.56 -4.78 4.98
CA PHE A 126 -14.11 -5.84 4.07
C PHE A 126 -14.50 -7.25 4.51
N GLN A 127 -15.47 -7.39 5.41
CA GLN A 127 -16.03 -8.70 5.79
C GLN A 127 -16.50 -9.52 4.58
N TRP A 128 -16.95 -8.85 3.51
CA TRP A 128 -17.34 -9.47 2.24
C TRP A 128 -16.19 -10.17 1.49
N PHE A 129 -14.92 -9.82 1.74
CA PHE A 129 -13.75 -10.52 1.17
C PHE A 129 -13.70 -12.01 1.54
N THR A 130 -14.34 -12.40 2.65
CA THR A 130 -14.45 -13.78 3.12
C THR A 130 -15.71 -14.50 2.60
N GLN A 131 -16.67 -13.75 2.04
CA GLN A 131 -18.02 -14.23 1.75
C GLN A 131 -18.26 -14.45 0.26
N ILE A 132 -17.77 -13.54 -0.59
CA ILE A 132 -17.96 -13.66 -2.05
C ILE A 132 -16.93 -14.64 -2.61
N LYS A 133 -17.43 -15.71 -3.25
CA LYS A 133 -16.59 -16.73 -3.87
C LYS A 133 -15.96 -16.22 -5.15
N ALA A 134 -14.65 -16.33 -5.25
CA ALA A 134 -13.90 -16.10 -6.48
C ALA A 134 -14.09 -17.31 -7.42
N GLN A 135 -15.05 -17.24 -8.35
CA GLN A 135 -15.25 -18.32 -9.32
C GLN A 135 -14.18 -18.30 -10.43
N ALA A 136 -12.96 -18.69 -10.08
CA ALA A 136 -11.89 -18.93 -11.05
C ALA A 136 -12.05 -20.33 -11.68
N PRO A 137 -12.16 -20.48 -13.02
CA PRO A 137 -12.42 -21.79 -13.64
C PRO A 137 -11.35 -22.87 -13.40
N HIS A 138 -10.16 -22.48 -12.94
CA HIS A 138 -9.00 -23.36 -12.79
C HIS A 138 -8.25 -23.19 -11.46
N ASP A 139 -8.77 -22.40 -10.51
CA ASP A 139 -8.11 -22.15 -9.22
C ASP A 139 -9.03 -22.37 -8.02
N ASN A 140 -8.51 -23.08 -7.02
CA ASN A 140 -9.21 -23.39 -5.76
C ASN A 140 -9.32 -22.19 -4.79
N TYR A 141 -9.33 -20.95 -5.28
CA TYR A 141 -9.56 -19.77 -4.46
C TYR A 141 -11.04 -19.69 -4.08
N ALA A 142 -11.39 -20.15 -2.88
CA ALA A 142 -12.75 -20.10 -2.39
C ALA A 142 -13.23 -18.66 -2.14
N THR A 143 -12.34 -17.68 -1.94
CA THR A 143 -12.66 -16.30 -1.54
C THR A 143 -11.65 -15.27 -2.04
N LEU A 144 -12.06 -13.99 -2.15
CA LEU A 144 -11.14 -12.89 -2.52
C LEU A 144 -10.00 -12.71 -1.51
N ILE A 145 -10.25 -12.94 -0.21
CA ILE A 145 -9.21 -12.85 0.82
C ILE A 145 -8.07 -13.87 0.62
N GLN A 146 -8.38 -15.07 0.10
CA GLN A 146 -7.36 -16.06 -0.23
C GLN A 146 -6.49 -15.62 -1.40
N LEU A 147 -7.11 -15.11 -2.48
CA LEU A 147 -6.41 -14.53 -3.63
C LEU A 147 -5.46 -13.40 -3.19
N ALA A 148 -5.94 -12.48 -2.35
CA ALA A 148 -5.12 -11.42 -1.77
C ALA A 148 -3.93 -11.97 -0.95
N ARG A 149 -4.15 -12.95 -0.07
CA ARG A 149 -3.10 -13.58 0.73
C ARG A 149 -2.02 -14.28 -0.12
N HIS A 150 -2.40 -14.81 -1.28
CA HIS A 150 -1.47 -15.35 -2.28
C HIS A 150 -0.75 -14.24 -3.06
N GLU A 151 -1.40 -13.13 -3.38
CA GLU A 151 -0.74 -11.96 -3.98
C GLU A 151 0.40 -11.47 -3.08
N PHE A 152 0.15 -11.31 -1.78
CA PHE A 152 1.17 -10.99 -0.77
C PHE A 152 2.37 -11.97 -0.77
N LEU A 153 2.12 -13.27 -0.89
CA LEU A 153 3.19 -14.29 -0.93
C LEU A 153 4.01 -14.21 -2.22
N MET A 154 3.36 -13.91 -3.35
CA MET A 154 4.03 -13.71 -4.63
C MET A 154 4.92 -12.46 -4.60
N TYR A 155 4.44 -11.35 -4.03
CA TYR A 155 5.26 -10.16 -3.85
C TYR A 155 6.45 -10.45 -2.92
N ASP A 156 6.24 -11.10 -1.78
CA ASP A 156 7.31 -11.43 -0.84
C ASP A 156 8.38 -12.36 -1.43
N TYR A 157 7.97 -13.35 -2.23
CA TYR A 157 8.90 -14.22 -2.97
C TYR A 157 9.83 -13.44 -3.92
N HIS A 158 9.37 -12.29 -4.43
CA HIS A 158 10.16 -11.41 -5.29
C HIS A 158 10.80 -10.21 -4.54
N GLN A 159 10.66 -10.12 -3.21
CA GLN A 159 11.29 -9.06 -2.42
C GLN A 159 12.75 -9.42 -2.10
N HIS A 160 13.63 -8.44 -2.26
CA HIS A 160 15.01 -8.52 -1.76
C HIS A 160 15.02 -8.23 -0.26
N HIS A 161 15.48 -9.20 0.55
CA HIS A 161 15.54 -9.11 2.02
C HIS A 161 16.90 -8.63 2.55
N ASP A 162 17.55 -7.71 1.83
CA ASP A 162 18.91 -7.25 2.17
C ASP A 162 18.97 -6.36 3.43
N TYR A 163 17.81 -6.04 4.04
CA TYR A 163 17.67 -5.19 5.23
C TYR A 163 16.56 -5.68 6.16
N SER A 164 16.60 -5.26 7.43
CA SER A 164 15.46 -5.45 8.35
C SER A 164 14.29 -4.59 7.88
N ASP A 165 13.29 -5.23 7.29
CA ASP A 165 12.13 -4.54 6.74
C ASP A 165 11.07 -4.19 7.79
N LYS A 166 11.20 -4.63 9.06
CA LYS A 166 10.17 -4.47 10.11
C LYS A 166 8.76 -4.93 9.68
N GLY A 167 8.69 -5.92 8.79
CA GLY A 167 7.46 -6.39 8.17
C GLY A 167 6.93 -5.52 7.02
N TRP A 168 7.70 -4.60 6.43
CA TRP A 168 7.27 -3.82 5.26
C TRP A 168 7.49 -4.59 3.94
N LEU A 169 6.42 -4.79 3.17
CA LEU A 169 6.44 -5.41 1.85
C LEU A 169 6.53 -4.31 0.77
N ARG A 170 7.75 -3.78 0.61
CA ARG A 170 8.06 -2.52 -0.07
C ARG A 170 7.72 -2.48 -1.56
N ILE A 171 7.73 -3.63 -2.21
CA ILE A 171 7.44 -3.74 -3.66
C ILE A 171 5.95 -3.86 -3.99
N MET A 172 5.09 -4.11 -2.99
CA MET A 172 3.65 -4.20 -3.14
C MET A 172 3.00 -2.83 -2.91
N MET A 173 2.96 -2.02 -3.97
CA MET A 173 2.37 -0.66 -3.98
C MET A 173 1.11 -0.51 -4.86
N HIS A 174 0.94 -1.39 -5.84
CA HIS A 174 -0.10 -1.29 -6.88
C HIS A 174 -0.82 -2.63 -7.10
N SER A 175 -0.86 -3.46 -6.07
CA SER A 175 -1.43 -4.81 -6.14
C SER A 175 -2.93 -4.79 -6.47
N ILE A 176 -3.44 -5.87 -7.04
CA ILE A 176 -4.86 -6.03 -7.36
C ILE A 176 -5.72 -5.86 -6.11
N ILE A 177 -5.35 -6.43 -4.96
CA ILE A 177 -6.12 -6.20 -3.73
C ILE A 177 -6.04 -4.75 -3.22
N GLN A 178 -4.90 -4.05 -3.39
CA GLN A 178 -4.81 -2.62 -3.07
C GLN A 178 -5.76 -1.78 -3.93
N GLN A 179 -5.86 -2.09 -5.24
CA GLN A 179 -6.81 -1.43 -6.15
C GLN A 179 -8.26 -1.59 -5.67
N ILE A 180 -8.65 -2.78 -5.22
CA ILE A 180 -10.02 -3.05 -4.74
C ILE A 180 -10.28 -2.29 -3.44
N VAL A 181 -9.37 -2.38 -2.47
CA VAL A 181 -9.53 -1.72 -1.16
C VAL A 181 -9.70 -0.21 -1.32
N ARG A 182 -8.82 0.45 -2.08
CA ARG A 182 -8.85 1.93 -2.21
C ARG A 182 -10.02 2.49 -3.01
N GLN A 183 -10.71 1.65 -3.78
CA GLN A 183 -11.91 2.02 -4.53
C GLN A 183 -13.21 1.54 -3.86
N ASP A 184 -13.14 0.80 -2.75
CA ASP A 184 -14.36 0.35 -2.06
C ASP A 184 -15.18 1.56 -1.59
N PRO A 185 -16.46 1.66 -2.01
CA PRO A 185 -17.27 2.82 -1.71
C PRO A 185 -17.45 3.04 -0.20
N GLU A 186 -17.66 1.98 0.59
CA GLU A 186 -17.86 2.11 2.04
C GLU A 186 -16.59 2.60 2.73
N LEU A 187 -15.41 2.14 2.30
CA LEU A 187 -14.14 2.67 2.79
C LEU A 187 -14.04 4.18 2.54
N CYS A 188 -14.33 4.62 1.30
CA CYS A 188 -14.29 6.04 0.94
C CYS A 188 -15.32 6.85 1.74
N GLY A 189 -16.58 6.42 1.76
CA GLY A 189 -17.66 7.07 2.52
C GLY A 189 -17.35 7.17 4.01
N LEU A 190 -16.71 6.15 4.60
CA LEU A 190 -16.31 6.17 6.00
C LEU A 190 -15.13 7.12 6.26
N HIS A 191 -14.15 7.26 5.34
CA HIS A 191 -13.18 8.34 5.44
C HIS A 191 -13.90 9.70 5.50
N VAL A 192 -14.78 9.99 4.54
CA VAL A 192 -15.49 11.28 4.49
C VAL A 192 -16.37 11.54 5.74
N ALA A 193 -17.00 10.50 6.28
CA ALA A 193 -17.79 10.58 7.52
C ALA A 193 -16.96 10.97 8.76
N LEU A 194 -15.69 10.54 8.80
CA LEU A 194 -14.79 10.73 9.93
C LEU A 194 -13.95 12.02 9.81
N ARG A 195 -13.69 12.47 8.58
CA ARG A 195 -12.99 13.73 8.30
C ARG A 195 -13.71 14.91 8.95
N PRO A 196 -13.02 15.79 9.72
CA PRO A 196 -13.61 17.00 10.29
C PRO A 196 -14.15 18.01 9.25
N ASP A 197 -13.64 17.96 8.01
CA ASP A 197 -14.02 18.85 6.91
C ASP A 197 -15.04 18.23 5.94
N HIS A 198 -15.38 16.94 6.11
CA HIS A 198 -16.21 16.14 5.21
C HIS A 198 -15.87 16.27 3.71
N LYS A 199 -14.59 16.54 3.37
CA LYS A 199 -14.15 16.56 1.97
C LYS A 199 -14.28 15.16 1.34
N HIS A 200 -14.89 15.12 0.16
CA HIS A 200 -15.19 13.89 -0.60
C HIS A 200 -14.33 13.73 -1.86
N GLU A 201 -13.70 14.81 -2.34
CA GLU A 201 -12.69 14.78 -3.39
C GLU A 201 -11.37 14.22 -2.80
N LEU A 202 -11.27 12.89 -2.76
CA LEU A 202 -10.16 12.17 -2.15
C LEU A 202 -9.33 11.42 -3.21
N LEU A 203 -8.01 11.39 -3.01
CA LEU A 203 -7.04 10.65 -3.83
C LEU A 203 -6.18 9.76 -2.91
N GLU A 204 -5.95 8.50 -3.32
CA GLU A 204 -5.07 7.60 -2.60
C GLU A 204 -3.60 7.79 -3.02
N LEU A 205 -2.71 7.88 -2.02
CA LEU A 205 -1.26 7.85 -2.24
C LEU A 205 -0.78 6.41 -2.29
N PRO A 206 -0.13 5.94 -3.39
CA PRO A 206 0.38 4.58 -3.48
C PRO A 206 1.35 4.27 -2.33
N SER A 207 0.89 3.42 -1.40
CA SER A 207 1.61 3.01 -0.21
C SER A 207 2.10 1.57 -0.35
N CYS A 208 3.22 1.24 0.28
CA CYS A 208 3.63 -0.15 0.41
C CYS A 208 2.84 -0.85 1.52
N THR A 209 2.52 -2.12 1.33
CA THR A 209 1.80 -2.93 2.34
C THR A 209 2.71 -3.38 3.50
N LEU A 210 2.10 -3.80 4.62
CA LEU A 210 2.79 -4.49 5.70
C LEU A 210 2.57 -6.01 5.54
N PHE A 211 3.64 -6.79 5.50
CA PHE A 211 3.63 -8.23 5.63
C PHE A 211 4.69 -8.71 6.64
N ALA A 212 4.23 -9.14 7.82
CA ALA A 212 5.03 -9.93 8.73
C ALA A 212 4.76 -11.42 8.49
N LYS A 213 5.81 -12.24 8.41
CA LYS A 213 5.74 -13.69 8.20
C LYS A 213 5.45 -14.44 9.50
N GLY A 214 5.49 -13.74 10.64
CA GLY A 214 5.40 -14.29 12.00
C GLY A 214 6.79 -14.69 12.51
N LEU A 215 6.87 -15.68 13.40
CA LEU A 215 8.13 -16.28 13.87
C LEU A 215 9.03 -15.32 14.67
N GLU A 216 8.41 -14.42 15.43
CA GLU A 216 9.08 -13.41 16.25
C GLU A 216 9.95 -12.40 15.44
N GLU A 217 9.54 -12.08 14.19
CA GLU A 217 10.10 -10.94 13.44
C GLU A 217 9.96 -9.61 14.22
N ASP A 218 11.00 -8.76 14.22
CA ASP A 218 10.96 -7.42 14.85
C ASP A 218 10.07 -6.46 14.05
N THR A 219 8.78 -6.49 14.33
CA THR A 219 7.78 -5.53 13.84
C THR A 219 7.57 -4.34 14.77
N ALA A 220 8.33 -4.21 15.86
CA ALA A 220 8.06 -3.18 16.87
C ALA A 220 8.52 -1.79 16.38
N PHE A 221 7.58 -0.84 16.31
CA PHE A 221 7.88 0.58 16.10
C PHE A 221 6.75 1.45 16.64
N ARG A 222 7.10 2.68 17.05
CA ARG A 222 6.20 3.71 17.57
C ARG A 222 6.59 5.05 16.97
N HIS A 223 5.62 5.82 16.50
CA HIS A 223 5.85 7.11 15.84
C HIS A 223 4.62 8.02 15.87
N LEU A 224 4.79 9.23 15.35
CA LEU A 224 3.71 10.12 14.95
C LEU A 224 3.99 10.58 13.51
N ASP A 225 3.01 10.44 12.62
CA ASP A 225 3.15 10.82 11.22
C ASP A 225 3.19 12.33 11.00
N VAL A 226 2.47 13.10 11.81
CA VAL A 226 2.54 14.56 11.80
C VAL A 226 3.72 15.00 12.67
N ASN A 227 4.91 15.06 12.06
CA ASN A 227 6.19 15.13 12.77
C ASN A 227 6.71 16.55 13.06
N THR A 228 6.01 17.62 12.66
CA THR A 228 6.41 19.01 12.99
C THR A 228 5.34 19.79 13.76
N PRO A 229 5.73 20.59 14.78
CA PRO A 229 4.84 21.56 15.40
C PRO A 229 4.21 22.54 14.40
N ASP A 230 4.89 22.82 13.29
CA ASP A 230 4.42 23.74 12.26
C ASP A 230 3.28 23.14 11.43
N THR A 231 3.31 21.85 11.10
CA THR A 231 2.18 21.14 10.48
C THR A 231 0.94 21.17 11.39
N LEU A 232 1.11 20.97 12.71
CA LEU A 232 0.00 21.11 13.67
C LEU A 232 -0.52 22.55 13.80
N ARG A 233 0.34 23.57 13.65
CA ARG A 233 -0.04 24.99 13.79
C ARG A 233 -0.68 25.56 12.53
N ALA A 234 -0.16 25.21 11.35
CA ALA A 234 -0.61 25.71 10.07
C ALA A 234 -2.01 25.17 9.68
N LYS A 235 -2.39 24.00 10.21
CA LYS A 235 -3.63 23.23 9.97
C LYS A 235 -3.78 22.38 8.67
N PRO A 236 -2.96 22.45 7.59
CA PRO A 236 -3.11 21.51 6.49
C PRO A 236 -2.80 20.08 6.96
N GLY A 237 -3.43 19.09 6.34
CA GLY A 237 -3.30 17.69 6.71
C GLY A 237 -3.95 17.26 8.04
N LEU A 238 -4.45 18.17 8.90
CA LEU A 238 -5.10 17.79 10.16
C LEU A 238 -6.46 17.11 9.98
N ALA A 239 -7.10 17.31 8.83
CA ALA A 239 -8.36 16.67 8.50
C ALA A 239 -8.19 15.29 7.85
N ARG A 240 -6.95 14.86 7.54
CA ARG A 240 -6.64 13.50 7.08
C ARG A 240 -7.17 12.45 8.06
N ILE A 241 -7.43 11.27 7.54
CA ILE A 241 -7.67 10.05 8.32
C ILE A 241 -6.60 9.04 7.91
N GLN A 242 -5.98 8.39 8.87
CA GLN A 242 -5.19 7.19 8.60
C GLN A 242 -6.08 5.97 8.73
N CYS A 243 -5.89 5.03 7.81
CA CYS A 243 -6.59 3.77 7.76
C CYS A 243 -5.58 2.63 7.57
N VAL A 244 -5.87 1.49 8.20
CA VAL A 244 -5.18 0.23 7.94
C VAL A 244 -6.20 -0.90 7.92
N VAL A 245 -6.11 -1.77 6.91
CA VAL A 245 -7.04 -2.87 6.63
C VAL A 245 -6.33 -4.20 6.87
N ALA A 246 -6.89 -5.07 7.71
CA ALA A 246 -6.30 -6.36 8.05
C ALA A 246 -6.78 -7.49 7.14
N LEU A 247 -5.83 -8.26 6.60
CA LEU A 247 -6.08 -9.46 5.78
C LEU A 247 -5.70 -10.77 6.51
N ASN A 248 -5.58 -10.68 7.83
CA ASN A 248 -5.35 -11.76 8.77
C ASN A 248 -5.89 -11.33 10.15
N GLU A 249 -6.32 -12.31 10.95
CA GLU A 249 -6.65 -12.10 12.37
C GLU A 249 -5.41 -11.61 13.14
N GLU A 250 -5.55 -10.46 13.81
CA GLU A 250 -4.52 -9.92 14.69
C GLU A 250 -4.71 -10.36 16.15
N ASN A 251 -3.67 -10.21 16.97
CA ASN A 251 -3.77 -10.39 18.41
C ASN A 251 -3.05 -9.26 19.16
N THR A 252 -3.20 -9.16 20.48
CA THR A 252 -2.62 -8.06 21.28
C THR A 252 -1.09 -7.98 21.23
N ARG A 253 -0.38 -9.04 20.81
CA ARG A 253 1.07 -9.06 20.56
C ARG A 253 1.46 -8.86 19.09
N ASN A 254 0.50 -8.76 18.18
CA ASN A 254 0.72 -8.63 16.74
C ASN A 254 -0.42 -7.83 16.08
N CYS A 255 -0.52 -6.55 16.42
CA CYS A 255 -1.55 -5.61 15.99
C CYS A 255 -1.01 -4.17 15.99
N MET A 256 -1.87 -3.21 15.62
CA MET A 256 -1.58 -1.79 15.86
C MET A 256 -1.73 -1.46 17.34
N GLU A 257 -0.90 -0.54 17.84
CA GLU A 257 -1.09 0.08 19.16
C GLU A 257 -1.17 1.61 19.01
N VAL A 258 -1.98 2.25 19.85
CA VAL A 258 -2.29 3.68 19.78
C VAL A 258 -2.35 4.30 21.18
N ILE A 259 -2.09 5.61 21.29
CA ILE A 259 -2.41 6.39 22.49
C ILE A 259 -3.73 7.15 22.26
N LEU A 260 -4.81 6.65 22.85
CA LEU A 260 -6.16 7.23 22.68
C LEU A 260 -6.23 8.69 23.18
N ARG A 261 -7.13 9.48 22.58
CA ARG A 261 -7.44 10.88 22.95
C ARG A 261 -6.33 11.91 22.68
N MET A 262 -5.19 11.49 22.14
CA MET A 262 -4.05 12.38 21.91
C MET A 262 -4.29 13.43 20.81
N HIS A 263 -5.26 13.21 19.91
CA HIS A 263 -5.67 14.19 18.91
C HIS A 263 -6.08 15.53 19.54
N ALA A 264 -6.73 15.51 20.71
CA ALA A 264 -7.13 16.69 21.46
C ALA A 264 -5.96 17.40 22.17
N LYS A 265 -4.76 16.78 22.22
CA LYS A 265 -3.58 17.27 22.97
C LYS A 265 -2.28 17.31 22.15
N ALA A 266 -2.32 17.02 20.85
CA ALA A 266 -1.12 16.80 20.04
C ALA A 266 -0.15 17.99 20.00
N ILE A 267 -0.67 19.22 19.98
CA ILE A 267 0.15 20.45 20.05
C ILE A 267 0.88 20.53 21.40
N GLU A 268 0.15 20.32 22.50
CA GLU A 268 0.72 20.31 23.85
C GLU A 268 1.83 19.25 23.96
N TRP A 269 1.56 18.04 23.48
CA TRP A 269 2.49 16.93 23.44
C TRP A 269 3.79 17.28 22.69
N MET A 270 3.72 17.73 21.43
CA MET A 270 4.92 18.07 20.64
C MET A 270 5.74 19.24 21.22
N THR A 271 5.14 20.12 22.03
CA THR A 271 5.86 21.23 22.67
C THR A 271 6.55 20.85 23.98
N ARG A 272 6.23 19.71 24.59
CA ARG A 272 6.91 19.23 25.80
C ARG A 272 8.24 18.58 25.40
N ARG A 273 9.37 19.18 25.81
CA ARG A 273 10.74 18.64 25.60
C ARG A 273 10.95 17.22 26.14
N GLU A 274 10.11 16.80 27.08
CA GLU A 274 10.17 15.50 27.76
C GLU A 274 9.36 14.43 27.01
N ASN A 275 9.79 14.09 25.78
CA ASN A 275 9.28 12.94 25.00
C ASN A 275 9.41 11.58 25.72
N GLN A 276 9.96 11.54 26.93
CA GLN A 276 10.17 10.33 27.74
C GLN A 276 8.95 9.97 28.59
N ALA A 277 8.10 10.95 28.97
CA ALA A 277 6.83 10.72 29.64
C ALA A 277 5.69 10.72 28.59
N LEU A 278 5.74 9.76 27.68
CA LEU A 278 4.58 9.39 26.86
C LEU A 278 3.37 9.13 27.77
N GLY A 279 2.16 9.27 27.23
CA GLY A 279 1.06 8.47 27.76
C GLY A 279 1.50 7.00 27.65
N THR A 280 1.78 6.36 28.78
CA THR A 280 2.35 5.00 28.82
C THR A 280 1.36 3.94 28.35
N ASP A 281 0.08 4.30 28.31
CA ASP A 281 -1.06 3.42 28.15
C ASP A 281 -1.35 3.18 26.66
N TRP A 282 -0.31 2.72 25.97
CA TRP A 282 -0.38 2.19 24.61
C TRP A 282 -1.44 1.09 24.59
N THR A 283 -2.49 1.33 23.81
CA THR A 283 -3.66 0.46 23.74
C THR A 283 -3.57 -0.39 22.47
N PRO A 284 -3.39 -1.72 22.57
CA PRO A 284 -3.48 -2.63 21.42
C PRO A 284 -4.87 -2.57 20.78
N LYS A 285 -4.92 -2.63 19.45
CA LYS A 285 -6.14 -2.58 18.64
C LYS A 285 -6.16 -3.73 17.62
N PRO A 286 -6.30 -4.99 18.07
CA PRO A 286 -6.36 -6.15 17.18
C PRO A 286 -7.60 -6.12 16.29
N LEU A 287 -7.37 -6.23 15.00
CA LEU A 287 -8.37 -6.33 13.94
C LEU A 287 -8.73 -7.79 13.63
N GLU A 288 -10.02 -8.04 13.36
CA GLU A 288 -10.45 -9.29 12.72
C GLU A 288 -10.09 -9.27 11.23
N GLU A 289 -10.09 -10.44 10.58
CA GLU A 289 -9.98 -10.51 9.11
C GLU A 289 -11.07 -9.69 8.40
N GLY A 290 -10.67 -8.72 7.57
CA GLY A 290 -11.58 -7.83 6.85
C GLY A 290 -11.97 -6.56 7.62
N ASP A 291 -11.46 -6.38 8.85
CA ASP A 291 -11.61 -5.13 9.59
C ASP A 291 -10.63 -4.05 9.13
N ALA A 292 -10.96 -2.81 9.47
CA ALA A 292 -10.11 -1.64 9.32
C ALA A 292 -10.04 -0.82 10.61
N LEU A 293 -8.85 -0.37 10.98
CA LEU A 293 -8.62 0.63 12.03
C LEU A 293 -8.50 2.01 11.38
N PHE A 294 -9.33 2.94 11.82
CA PHE A 294 -9.27 4.36 11.44
C PHE A 294 -8.76 5.16 12.63
N TYR A 295 -7.86 6.11 12.39
CA TYR A 295 -7.29 6.96 13.41
C TYR A 295 -6.90 8.33 12.86
N MET A 296 -6.96 9.35 13.72
CA MET A 296 -6.55 10.70 13.36
C MET A 296 -5.01 10.80 13.28
N PRO A 297 -4.44 11.58 12.36
CA PRO A 297 -3.00 11.61 12.09
C PRO A 297 -2.16 12.20 13.23
N GLN A 298 -2.82 12.84 14.20
CA GLN A 298 -2.22 13.36 15.41
C GLN A 298 -2.21 12.34 16.58
N ILE A 299 -2.67 11.11 16.36
CA ILE A 299 -2.59 10.00 17.33
C ILE A 299 -1.20 9.33 17.22
N PRO A 300 -0.39 9.32 18.30
CA PRO A 300 0.81 8.50 18.34
C PRO A 300 0.42 7.03 18.24
N HIS A 301 1.04 6.33 17.31
CA HIS A 301 0.66 4.97 16.95
C HIS A 301 1.88 4.15 16.51
N GLY A 302 1.71 2.84 16.46
CA GLY A 302 2.77 1.91 16.21
C GLY A 302 2.27 0.50 15.92
N SER A 303 3.22 -0.41 15.76
CA SER A 303 2.97 -1.83 15.70
C SER A 303 3.52 -2.49 16.95
N THR A 304 2.75 -3.38 17.56
CA THR A 304 3.30 -4.31 18.54
C THR A 304 4.26 -5.29 17.86
N GLY A 305 5.12 -5.89 18.67
CA GLY A 305 6.08 -6.88 18.22
C GLY A 305 6.76 -7.58 19.41
N PRO A 306 7.54 -8.63 19.13
CA PRO A 306 7.77 -9.21 17.81
C PRO A 306 6.53 -9.98 17.27
N ALA A 307 6.44 -10.15 15.95
CA ALA A 307 5.26 -10.71 15.29
C ALA A 307 5.06 -12.21 15.59
N THR A 308 4.04 -12.51 16.39
CA THR A 308 3.70 -13.89 16.80
C THR A 308 2.99 -14.70 15.70
N THR A 309 2.36 -14.04 14.73
CA THR A 309 1.59 -14.65 13.64
C THR A 309 1.85 -13.96 12.30
N ARG A 310 1.41 -14.55 11.17
CA ARG A 310 1.41 -13.84 9.89
C ARG A 310 0.44 -12.66 9.95
N ARG A 311 0.89 -11.49 9.52
CA ARG A 311 0.11 -10.25 9.54
C ARG A 311 0.25 -9.54 8.21
N ARG A 312 -0.86 -9.33 7.51
CA ARG A 312 -0.92 -8.65 6.21
C ARG A 312 -1.85 -7.45 6.30
N LEU A 313 -1.35 -6.26 6.00
CA LEU A 313 -2.11 -5.03 6.07
C LEU A 313 -2.01 -4.22 4.77
N ILE A 314 -3.13 -3.64 4.36
CA ILE A 314 -3.17 -2.58 3.33
C ILE A 314 -3.36 -1.24 4.03
N LEU A 315 -2.71 -0.20 3.53
CA LEU A 315 -2.67 1.14 4.12
C LEU A 315 -3.29 2.16 3.15
N PRO A 316 -4.62 2.19 3.00
CA PRO A 316 -5.27 3.11 2.07
C PRO A 316 -5.26 4.53 2.65
N TRP A 317 -4.39 5.37 2.11
CA TRP A 317 -4.19 6.74 2.60
C TRP A 317 -4.87 7.75 1.68
N LEU A 318 -6.16 7.99 1.95
CA LEU A 318 -6.98 8.95 1.21
C LEU A 318 -6.69 10.39 1.65
N ASN A 319 -6.18 11.19 0.74
CA ASN A 319 -5.83 12.60 0.94
C ASN A 319 -6.78 13.47 0.13
N ALA A 320 -7.22 14.58 0.72
CA ALA A 320 -8.12 15.51 0.06
C ALA A 320 -7.41 16.33 -1.02
N ILE A 321 -8.10 16.48 -2.14
CA ILE A 321 -7.76 17.41 -3.22
C ILE A 321 -8.13 18.83 -2.77
N MET A 322 -7.35 19.82 -3.21
CA MET A 322 -7.54 21.24 -2.91
C MET A 322 -8.37 21.92 -4.03
N PRO A 323 -8.95 23.11 -3.79
CA PRO A 323 -9.88 23.74 -4.75
C PRO A 323 -9.27 24.14 -6.10
N ASP A 324 -7.96 24.03 -6.28
CA ASP A 324 -7.27 24.19 -7.56
C ASP A 324 -7.32 22.93 -8.45
N GLY A 325 -7.76 21.80 -7.90
CA GLY A 325 -7.90 20.51 -8.58
C GLY A 325 -6.61 19.71 -8.76
N ASP A 326 -5.44 20.27 -8.41
CA ASP A 326 -4.14 19.60 -8.60
C ASP A 326 -3.26 19.56 -7.35
N THR A 327 -3.50 20.38 -6.33
CA THR A 327 -2.77 20.31 -5.05
C THR A 327 -3.47 19.37 -4.07
N LEU A 328 -2.70 18.67 -3.23
CA LEU A 328 -3.21 17.87 -2.11
C LEU A 328 -3.12 18.60 -0.77
N GLU A 329 -3.92 18.16 0.21
CA GLU A 329 -3.82 18.64 1.59
C GLU A 329 -2.49 18.32 2.29
N LEU A 330 -1.68 17.43 1.70
CA LEU A 330 -0.28 17.19 2.04
C LEU A 330 0.58 17.59 0.81
N PRO A 331 1.08 18.83 0.73
CA PRO A 331 1.85 19.30 -0.42
C PRO A 331 3.12 18.47 -0.71
N GLU A 332 3.68 17.84 0.30
CA GLU A 332 4.89 17.02 0.22
C GLU A 332 4.69 15.69 -0.53
N ALA A 333 3.45 15.25 -0.75
CA ALA A 333 3.13 14.06 -1.54
C ALA A 333 3.20 14.28 -3.07
N GLY A 334 3.38 15.52 -3.52
CA GLY A 334 3.27 15.88 -4.94
C GLY A 334 1.85 16.25 -5.37
N THR A 335 1.64 16.43 -6.66
CA THR A 335 0.36 16.87 -7.25
C THR A 335 -0.56 15.70 -7.60
N VAL A 336 -1.86 15.98 -7.73
CA VAL A 336 -2.87 15.02 -8.22
C VAL A 336 -2.41 14.44 -9.56
N SER A 337 -1.92 15.27 -10.48
CA SER A 337 -1.39 14.83 -11.77
C SER A 337 -0.20 13.87 -11.65
N GLU A 338 0.76 14.14 -10.76
CA GLU A 338 1.90 13.23 -10.51
C GLU A 338 1.43 11.87 -9.98
N ILE A 339 0.50 11.87 -9.03
CA ILE A 339 0.00 10.66 -8.36
C ILE A 339 -0.94 9.86 -9.27
N VAL A 340 -1.79 10.52 -10.05
CA VAL A 340 -2.63 9.88 -11.08
C VAL A 340 -1.75 9.21 -12.13
N GLU A 341 -0.66 9.84 -12.55
CA GLU A 341 0.26 9.23 -13.52
C GLU A 341 1.05 8.06 -12.91
N ALA A 342 1.51 8.19 -11.66
CA ALA A 342 2.15 7.09 -10.94
C ALA A 342 1.22 5.88 -10.80
N ASN A 343 -0.07 6.12 -10.56
CA ASN A 343 -1.11 5.10 -10.57
C ASN A 343 -1.32 4.48 -11.96
N ARG A 344 -1.46 5.29 -13.02
CA ARG A 344 -1.68 4.83 -14.40
C ARG A 344 -0.52 3.99 -14.94
N ARG A 345 0.71 4.38 -14.62
CA ARG A 345 1.94 3.65 -14.97
C ARG A 345 2.29 2.54 -13.97
N LEU A 346 1.58 2.44 -12.84
CA LEU A 346 1.83 1.52 -11.74
C LEU A 346 3.28 1.63 -11.21
N THR A 347 3.81 2.85 -11.17
CA THR A 347 5.17 3.21 -10.70
C THR A 347 5.13 3.75 -9.28
N LYS A 348 6.29 3.80 -8.62
CA LYS A 348 6.43 4.64 -7.43
C LYS A 348 6.14 6.10 -7.80
N GLN A 349 5.49 6.82 -6.89
CA GLN A 349 5.37 8.28 -6.92
C GLN A 349 6.76 8.97 -6.93
N SER A 350 6.87 10.06 -7.70
CA SER A 350 8.05 10.93 -7.84
C SER A 350 8.52 11.47 -6.50
N ARG A 351 7.59 11.75 -5.59
CA ARG A 351 7.83 12.11 -4.19
C ARG A 351 7.16 11.10 -3.27
N PRO A 352 7.87 10.39 -2.39
CA PRO A 352 7.24 9.67 -1.29
C PRO A 352 6.63 10.69 -0.31
N PRO A 353 5.67 10.30 0.57
CA PRO A 353 4.91 11.25 1.39
C PRO A 353 5.72 12.00 2.47
N ASN A 354 7.04 11.78 2.50
CA ASN A 354 8.04 12.40 3.34
C ASN A 354 9.07 13.26 2.56
N GLY A 355 8.79 13.62 1.29
CA GLY A 355 9.42 14.73 0.58
C GLY A 355 10.83 14.48 -0.01
N LEU A 356 11.02 13.40 -0.77
CA LEU A 356 12.29 13.09 -1.46
C LEU A 356 12.09 13.02 -3.01
N ASP A 357 12.70 13.92 -3.77
CA ASP A 357 12.46 14.10 -5.23
C ASP A 357 13.01 12.98 -6.16
N GLU A 358 12.28 12.68 -7.25
CA GLU A 358 12.74 12.10 -8.53
C GLU A 358 11.72 12.39 -9.68
N GLN A 359 12.12 12.27 -10.97
CA GLN A 359 11.44 12.81 -12.18
C GLN A 359 10.90 11.71 -13.14
N ASP A 360 9.95 11.87 -14.10
CA ASP A 360 9.01 12.94 -14.57
C ASP A 360 8.02 12.30 -15.64
N PHE A 361 7.23 13.13 -16.37
CA PHE A 361 6.43 12.91 -17.61
C PHE A 361 4.90 12.77 -17.45
N SER A 362 4.13 13.21 -18.47
CA SER A 362 2.68 13.49 -18.43
C SER A 362 1.77 12.66 -19.38
N ILE A 363 0.42 12.76 -19.17
CA ILE A 363 -0.79 12.45 -20.01
C ILE A 363 -1.86 11.69 -19.18
N PRO A 364 -3.20 11.95 -19.32
CA PRO A 364 -4.13 11.84 -18.19
C PRO A 364 -5.03 10.60 -18.14
N ALA A 365 -5.55 10.27 -16.94
CA ALA A 365 -6.95 9.89 -16.68
C ALA A 365 -7.25 9.79 -15.17
N TYR A 366 -8.25 10.54 -14.69
CA TYR A 366 -8.71 10.64 -13.30
C TYR A 366 -9.74 9.53 -12.97
N LEU A 367 -9.73 9.00 -11.74
CA LEU A 367 -10.76 8.11 -11.20
C LEU A 367 -11.41 8.75 -9.95
N PRO A 368 -12.49 9.54 -10.11
CA PRO A 368 -13.25 10.04 -8.99
C PRO A 368 -14.16 8.94 -8.42
N VAL A 369 -14.03 8.65 -7.13
CA VAL A 369 -15.01 7.84 -6.36
C VAL A 369 -16.34 8.59 -6.15
N ILE A 370 -16.52 9.75 -6.81
CA ILE A 370 -17.64 10.67 -6.62
C ILE A 370 -18.97 10.03 -7.01
N LYS A 371 -19.01 9.09 -7.97
CA LYS A 371 -20.28 8.41 -8.30
C LYS A 371 -20.68 7.39 -7.24
N GLU A 372 -19.72 6.60 -6.82
CA GLU A 372 -19.86 5.55 -5.84
C GLU A 372 -20.45 6.13 -4.55
N LEU A 373 -20.03 7.33 -4.17
CA LEU A 373 -20.59 8.12 -3.06
C LEU A 373 -22.05 8.54 -3.31
N ASN A 374 -22.42 9.00 -4.51
CA ASN A 374 -23.81 9.40 -4.81
C ASN A 374 -24.81 8.24 -4.67
N GLU A 375 -24.44 7.04 -5.13
CA GLU A 375 -25.28 5.84 -4.99
C GLU A 375 -25.34 5.38 -3.51
N LEU A 376 -24.19 5.44 -2.80
CA LEU A 376 -24.06 5.11 -1.38
C LEU A 376 -24.90 5.97 -0.43
N PHE A 377 -25.08 7.24 -0.77
CA PHE A 377 -25.79 8.22 0.03
C PHE A 377 -27.18 8.53 -0.52
N SER A 378 -27.68 7.71 -1.45
CA SER A 378 -29.05 7.79 -1.94
C SER A 378 -30.06 7.61 -0.79
N ALA A 379 -31.19 8.34 -0.86
CA ALA A 379 -32.16 8.42 0.25
C ALA A 379 -32.92 7.09 0.55
N ARG A 380 -32.60 5.99 -0.13
CA ARG A 380 -33.23 4.68 0.05
C ARG A 380 -32.17 3.60 0.32
N GLN A 381 -32.13 3.12 1.56
CA GLN A 381 -31.20 2.07 2.02
C GLN A 381 -31.18 0.81 1.14
N ALA A 382 -32.31 0.44 0.50
CA ALA A 382 -32.39 -0.69 -0.41
C ALA A 382 -31.56 -0.50 -1.71
N ASP A 383 -31.46 0.74 -2.19
CA ASP A 383 -30.67 1.08 -3.37
C ASP A 383 -29.18 0.99 -3.05
N VAL A 384 -28.75 1.54 -1.90
CA VAL A 384 -27.38 1.48 -1.36
C VAL A 384 -26.85 0.04 -1.29
N TRP A 385 -27.61 -0.87 -0.66
CA TRP A 385 -27.21 -2.29 -0.57
C TRP A 385 -27.17 -2.98 -1.93
N SER A 386 -28.15 -2.70 -2.79
CA SER A 386 -28.21 -3.28 -4.13
C SER A 386 -27.05 -2.80 -5.01
N TYR A 387 -26.67 -1.53 -4.86
CA TYR A 387 -25.51 -0.93 -5.51
C TYR A 387 -24.21 -1.58 -5.02
N LEU A 388 -23.97 -1.58 -3.71
CA LEU A 388 -22.78 -2.16 -3.10
C LEU A 388 -22.60 -3.63 -3.45
N LYS A 389 -23.68 -4.42 -3.42
CA LYS A 389 -23.64 -5.82 -3.83
C LYS A 389 -23.15 -5.96 -5.28
N ARG A 390 -23.74 -5.23 -6.23
CA ARG A 390 -23.32 -5.27 -7.65
C ARG A 390 -21.87 -4.81 -7.84
N TRP A 391 -21.46 -3.73 -7.16
CA TRP A 391 -20.09 -3.23 -7.20
C TRP A 391 -19.11 -4.29 -6.70
N ARG A 392 -19.41 -4.95 -5.57
CA ARG A 392 -18.58 -6.00 -4.97
C ARG A 392 -18.52 -7.28 -5.82
N GLU A 393 -19.64 -7.71 -6.39
CA GLU A 393 -19.69 -8.85 -7.32
C GLU A 393 -18.82 -8.58 -8.57
N HIS A 394 -18.92 -7.37 -9.14
CA HIS A 394 -18.06 -6.94 -10.25
C HIS A 394 -16.58 -6.81 -9.83
N ALA A 395 -16.31 -6.26 -8.64
CA ALA A 395 -14.98 -6.14 -8.06
C ALA A 395 -14.27 -7.50 -7.96
N VAL A 396 -14.96 -8.53 -7.45
CA VAL A 396 -14.43 -9.89 -7.37
C VAL A 396 -14.14 -10.47 -8.75
N GLN A 397 -15.06 -10.36 -9.71
CA GLN A 397 -14.85 -10.95 -11.03
C GLN A 397 -13.63 -10.33 -11.74
N THR A 398 -13.58 -9.00 -11.81
CA THR A 398 -12.46 -8.30 -12.43
C THR A 398 -11.15 -8.56 -11.70
N ALA A 399 -11.16 -8.72 -10.37
CA ALA A 399 -9.98 -9.11 -9.60
C ALA A 399 -9.48 -10.52 -9.96
N VAL A 400 -10.40 -11.48 -10.13
CA VAL A 400 -10.08 -12.85 -10.56
C VAL A 400 -9.48 -12.84 -11.96
N ASP A 401 -10.09 -12.14 -12.91
CA ASP A 401 -9.61 -12.05 -14.29
C ASP A 401 -8.23 -11.37 -14.37
N ALA A 402 -8.06 -10.26 -13.63
CA ALA A 402 -6.78 -9.57 -13.46
C ALA A 402 -5.70 -10.48 -12.87
N PHE A 403 -6.06 -11.29 -11.86
CA PHE A 403 -5.12 -12.19 -11.19
C PHE A 403 -4.67 -13.35 -12.07
N GLN A 404 -5.59 -13.92 -12.87
CA GLN A 404 -5.24 -14.94 -13.86
C GLN A 404 -4.30 -14.38 -14.93
N ALA A 405 -4.59 -13.19 -15.47
CA ALA A 405 -3.74 -12.50 -16.43
C ALA A 405 -2.34 -12.19 -15.83
N PHE A 406 -2.31 -11.74 -14.57
CA PHE A 406 -1.09 -11.45 -13.84
C PHE A 406 -0.26 -12.71 -13.58
N ARG A 407 -0.86 -13.80 -13.07
CA ARG A 407 -0.19 -15.11 -12.89
C ARG A 407 0.38 -15.64 -14.19
N ALA A 408 -0.38 -15.58 -15.29
CA ALA A 408 0.10 -16.00 -16.60
C ALA A 408 1.27 -15.14 -17.10
N HIS A 409 1.27 -13.83 -16.81
CA HIS A 409 2.39 -12.93 -17.11
C HIS A 409 3.63 -13.24 -16.25
N GLU A 410 3.47 -13.36 -14.93
CA GLU A 410 4.54 -13.68 -13.98
C GLU A 410 5.26 -14.99 -14.37
N LYS A 411 4.50 -16.05 -14.70
CA LYS A 411 5.05 -17.32 -15.19
C LYS A 411 5.88 -17.17 -16.46
N ARG A 412 5.43 -16.37 -17.43
CA ARG A 412 6.18 -16.10 -18.67
C ARG A 412 7.44 -15.27 -18.42
N THR A 413 7.37 -14.28 -17.52
CA THR A 413 8.46 -13.34 -17.25
C THR A 413 9.59 -13.99 -16.43
N PHE A 414 9.26 -14.75 -15.38
CA PHE A 414 10.26 -15.35 -14.49
C PHE A 414 10.61 -16.80 -14.83
N GLY A 415 9.79 -17.50 -15.64
CA GLY A 415 10.07 -18.85 -16.11
C GLY A 415 10.26 -19.85 -14.96
N THR A 416 11.46 -20.43 -14.83
CA THR A 416 11.77 -21.37 -13.75
C THR A 416 11.88 -20.72 -12.36
N LYS A 417 12.00 -19.38 -12.30
CA LYS A 417 12.00 -18.55 -11.08
C LYS A 417 10.64 -17.91 -10.79
N SER A 418 9.57 -18.36 -11.45
CA SER A 418 8.21 -17.90 -11.16
C SER A 418 7.73 -18.47 -9.83
N PHE A 419 7.11 -17.63 -9.00
CA PHE A 419 6.44 -18.03 -7.77
C PHE A 419 5.37 -19.09 -8.05
N TRP A 420 4.57 -18.86 -9.09
CA TRP A 420 3.50 -19.77 -9.49
C TRP A 420 4.04 -21.09 -10.05
N ALA A 421 5.10 -21.04 -10.86
CA ALA A 421 5.77 -22.25 -11.35
C ALA A 421 6.54 -23.01 -10.26
N ALA A 422 6.88 -22.37 -9.14
CA ALA A 422 7.47 -23.03 -7.98
C ALA A 422 6.38 -23.79 -7.19
N ILE A 423 5.26 -23.12 -6.88
CA ILE A 423 4.09 -23.73 -6.21
C ILE A 423 3.53 -24.91 -7.00
N GLU A 424 3.24 -24.74 -8.29
CA GLU A 424 2.68 -25.80 -9.14
C GLU A 424 3.58 -27.03 -9.25
N ALA A 425 4.90 -26.82 -9.22
CA ALA A 425 5.88 -27.89 -9.28
C ALA A 425 6.12 -28.58 -7.93
N GLN A 426 5.40 -28.21 -6.87
CA GLN A 426 5.64 -28.62 -5.48
C GLN A 426 7.12 -28.49 -5.06
N ARG A 427 7.86 -27.55 -5.68
CA ARG A 427 9.22 -27.26 -5.25
C ARG A 427 9.15 -26.63 -3.88
N ASP A 428 10.09 -26.97 -3.00
CA ASP A 428 10.27 -26.25 -1.73
C ASP A 428 10.56 -24.78 -2.05
N VAL A 429 9.49 -23.99 -2.06
CA VAL A 429 9.56 -22.56 -1.84
C VAL A 429 10.03 -22.46 -0.40
N ASP A 430 11.27 -22.01 -0.20
CA ASP A 430 12.01 -22.03 1.07
C ASP A 430 11.38 -21.04 2.08
N TRP A 431 10.15 -21.38 2.45
CA TRP A 431 9.25 -20.70 3.34
C TRP A 431 9.31 -21.45 4.66
N PRO A 432 9.35 -20.79 5.83
CA PRO A 432 9.35 -21.50 7.09
C PRO A 432 8.07 -22.36 7.28
N VAL A 433 8.17 -23.65 6.96
CA VAL A 433 7.09 -24.65 6.96
C VAL A 433 6.79 -25.14 8.38
N LYS A 434 6.32 -24.23 9.24
CA LYS A 434 5.70 -24.59 10.53
C LYS A 434 4.23 -24.20 10.66
N ALA A 435 3.66 -23.56 9.63
CA ALA A 435 2.24 -23.29 9.51
C ALA A 435 1.83 -23.13 8.04
N GLN A 436 1.86 -24.24 7.27
CA GLN A 436 0.96 -24.36 6.12
C GLN A 436 -0.39 -24.88 6.63
N PRO A 437 -1.51 -24.16 6.43
CA PRO A 437 -2.83 -24.68 6.77
C PRO A 437 -3.22 -25.82 5.83
N ALA A 438 -3.90 -26.84 6.35
CA ALA A 438 -4.15 -28.10 5.64
C ALA A 438 -4.84 -27.98 4.27
N TRP A 439 -5.59 -26.89 4.02
CA TRP A 439 -6.20 -26.62 2.72
C TRP A 439 -5.18 -26.39 1.59
N MET A 440 -3.94 -26.01 1.91
CA MET A 440 -2.87 -25.80 0.93
C MET A 440 -2.24 -27.13 0.45
N ILE A 441 -2.29 -28.15 1.31
CA ILE A 441 -1.83 -29.52 0.99
C ILE A 441 -2.92 -30.26 0.20
N ALA A 442 -4.18 -30.13 0.64
CA ALA A 442 -5.32 -30.83 0.04
C ALA A 442 -5.60 -30.45 -1.43
N THR A 443 -5.18 -29.27 -1.88
CA THR A 443 -5.37 -28.79 -3.26
C THR A 443 -4.28 -29.23 -4.24
N CYS A 444 -3.24 -29.93 -3.77
CA CYS A 444 -2.13 -30.42 -4.59
C CYS A 444 -2.18 -31.94 -4.86
N GLN A 445 -3.27 -32.62 -4.49
CA GLN A 445 -3.45 -34.09 -4.61
C GLN A 445 -4.67 -34.50 -5.47
N VAL A 446 -4.92 -33.78 -6.58
CA VAL A 446 -5.93 -34.14 -7.59
C VAL A 446 -5.29 -34.16 -8.97
#